data_AF-A0A0L0FL87-F1
#
_entry.id   AF-A0A0L0FL87-F1
#
_cell.length_a   1.000
_cell.length_b   1.000
_cell.length_c   1.000
_cell.angle_alpha   90.00
_cell.angle_beta   90.00
_cell.angle_gamma   90.00
#
_symmetry.space_group_name_H-M   'P 1'
#
loop_
_entity.id
_entity.type
_entity.pdbx_description
1 polymer ?
#
loop_
_entity_poly.entity_id
_entity_poly.type
_entity_poly.pdbx_seq_one_letter_code
_entity_poly.pdbx_strand_id
1 'polypeptide(L)'
;MTANFYTSSHSNYWLLDEHELELTKHELGTNDITEKDLVVMQIFLADMALNLGKRMQMKQRVIATAIVYMRRFFAKNSYQACHPLLMVPTVLYLANKVEECGNTNLKTVIGHMVKMALEDYQYLYGDQRVVTVEPKHIVECEFYLLEGVWKEF
;
A
#
# COMPACT_ATOMS: atom_id res chain seq x y z
N MET A 1 -15.34 -3.83 12.00
CA MET A 1 -16.17 -4.24 13.15
C MET A 1 -15.34 -4.16 14.43
N THR A 2 -15.56 -3.15 15.26
CA THR A 2 -14.76 -2.91 16.49
C THR A 2 -15.02 -3.91 17.61
N ALA A 3 -16.16 -4.61 17.60
CA ALA A 3 -16.56 -5.52 18.67
C ALA A 3 -16.18 -7.00 18.44
N ASN A 4 -15.76 -7.36 17.22
CA ASN A 4 -15.62 -8.77 16.80
C ASN A 4 -14.18 -9.11 16.39
N PHE A 5 -13.17 -8.68 17.16
CA PHE A 5 -11.77 -8.93 16.79
C PHE A 5 -11.46 -10.43 16.71
N TYR A 6 -11.76 -11.20 17.77
CA TYR A 6 -11.40 -12.63 17.86
C TYR A 6 -12.11 -13.53 16.84
N THR A 7 -13.22 -13.07 16.24
CA THR A 7 -13.94 -13.79 15.18
C THR A 7 -13.70 -13.18 13.80
N SER A 8 -12.89 -12.13 13.70
CA SER A 8 -12.61 -11.45 12.44
C SER A 8 -11.60 -12.20 11.59
N SER A 9 -11.66 -11.98 10.27
CA SER A 9 -10.61 -12.38 9.34
C SER A 9 -9.24 -11.83 9.74
N HIS A 10 -9.18 -10.62 10.33
CA HIS A 10 -7.93 -10.02 10.79
C HIS A 10 -7.24 -10.91 11.84
N SER A 11 -7.97 -11.39 12.84
CA SER A 11 -7.40 -12.25 13.89
C SER A 11 -7.06 -13.64 13.38
N ASN A 12 -7.86 -14.20 12.47
CA ASN A 12 -7.72 -15.60 12.06
C ASN A 12 -6.66 -15.82 10.97
N TYR A 13 -6.41 -14.84 10.10
CA TYR A 13 -5.53 -15.03 8.94
C TYR A 13 -4.38 -14.03 8.82
N TRP A 14 -4.44 -12.90 9.53
CA TRP A 14 -3.49 -11.80 9.35
C TRP A 14 -2.63 -11.50 10.58
N LEU A 15 -2.73 -12.33 11.61
CA LEU A 15 -1.73 -12.43 12.67
C LEU A 15 -0.71 -13.49 12.23
N LEU A 16 0.25 -13.05 11.41
CA LEU A 16 1.25 -13.93 10.81
C LEU A 16 2.35 -14.27 11.82
N ASP A 17 2.81 -15.51 11.80
CA ASP A 17 3.94 -15.94 12.62
C ASP A 17 5.27 -15.46 12.02
N GLU A 18 6.24 -15.20 12.88
CA GLU A 18 7.56 -14.70 12.47
C GLU A 18 8.27 -15.71 11.56
N HIS A 19 8.18 -17.00 11.91
CA HIS A 19 8.78 -18.08 11.12
C HIS A 19 8.14 -18.22 9.73
N GLU A 20 6.81 -18.09 9.63
CA GLU A 20 6.11 -18.10 8.33
C GLU A 20 6.53 -16.91 7.44
N LEU A 21 6.73 -15.74 8.05
CA LEU A 21 7.24 -14.57 7.34
C LEU A 21 8.67 -14.78 6.83
N GLU A 22 9.54 -15.41 7.61
CA GLU A 22 10.91 -15.74 7.18
C GLU A 22 10.93 -16.73 6.01
N LEU A 23 10.11 -17.77 6.07
CA LEU A 23 9.96 -18.73 4.97
C LEU A 23 9.49 -18.02 3.69
N THR A 24 8.47 -17.16 3.80
CA THR A 24 7.94 -16.41 2.66
C THR A 24 9.01 -15.47 2.07
N LYS A 25 9.80 -14.78 2.92
CA LYS A 25 10.92 -13.94 2.46
C LYS A 25 11.95 -14.75 1.69
N HIS A 26 12.26 -15.97 2.14
CA HIS A 26 13.20 -16.86 1.47
C HIS A 26 12.66 -17.32 0.10
N GLU A 27 11.39 -17.71 0.03
CA GLU A 27 10.71 -18.10 -1.23
C GLU A 27 10.65 -16.96 -2.25
N LEU A 28 10.46 -15.72 -1.79
CA LEU A 28 10.41 -14.52 -2.63
C LEU A 28 11.80 -14.09 -3.15
N GLY A 29 12.86 -14.81 -2.81
CA GLY A 29 14.22 -14.50 -3.28
C GLY A 29 14.78 -13.20 -2.69
N THR A 30 14.28 -12.80 -1.51
CA THR A 30 14.65 -11.53 -0.86
C THR A 30 16.02 -11.59 -0.16
N ASN A 31 16.74 -12.71 -0.27
CA ASN A 31 18.00 -12.98 0.45
C ASN A 31 19.12 -11.98 0.10
N ASP A 32 19.06 -11.35 -1.08
CA ASP A 32 20.03 -10.33 -1.50
C ASP A 32 19.79 -8.96 -0.84
N ILE A 33 18.64 -8.76 -0.18
CA ILE A 33 18.26 -7.52 0.49
C ILE A 33 18.44 -7.69 1.99
N THR A 34 19.20 -6.79 2.62
CA THR A 34 19.38 -6.82 4.07
C THR A 34 18.06 -6.57 4.78
N GLU A 35 17.83 -7.20 5.93
CA GLU A 35 16.66 -6.92 6.79
C GLU A 35 16.50 -5.43 7.10
N LYS A 36 17.61 -4.71 7.29
CA LYS A 36 17.62 -3.26 7.51
C LYS A 36 17.03 -2.51 6.31
N ASP A 37 17.37 -2.91 5.10
CA ASP A 37 16.88 -2.27 3.87
C ASP A 37 15.37 -2.53 3.70
N LEU A 38 14.89 -3.73 4.07
CA LEU A 38 13.45 -4.03 4.10
C LEU A 38 12.70 -3.14 5.09
N VAL A 39 13.23 -2.95 6.30
CA VAL A 39 12.64 -2.05 7.29
C VAL A 39 12.61 -0.61 6.78
N VAL A 40 13.71 -0.14 6.17
CA VAL A 40 13.77 1.20 5.56
C VAL A 40 12.74 1.35 4.44
N MET A 41 12.59 0.35 3.57
CA MET A 41 11.56 0.34 2.52
C MET A 41 10.14 0.42 3.11
N GLN A 42 9.84 -0.35 4.15
CA GLN A 42 8.53 -0.30 4.82
C GLN A 42 8.25 1.06 5.44
N ILE A 43 9.25 1.68 6.08
CA ILE A 43 9.14 3.03 6.65
C ILE A 43 8.90 4.05 5.53
N PHE A 44 9.68 3.98 4.45
CA PHE A 44 9.54 4.87 3.30
C PHE A 44 8.14 4.80 2.67
N LEU A 45 7.63 3.60 2.44
CA LEU A 45 6.29 3.40 1.88
C LEU A 45 5.18 3.89 2.80
N ALA A 46 5.31 3.67 4.11
CA ALA A 46 4.36 4.17 5.10
C ALA A 46 4.37 5.70 5.17
N ASP A 47 5.55 6.34 5.10
CA ASP A 47 5.67 7.79 5.06
C ASP A 47 5.06 8.38 3.79
N MET A 48 5.29 7.76 2.63
CA MET A 48 4.66 8.17 1.37
C MET A 48 3.14 8.09 1.44
N ALA A 49 2.57 7.04 2.03
CA ALA A 49 1.12 6.93 2.25
C ALA A 49 0.59 7.99 3.23
N LEU A 50 1.35 8.29 4.30
CA LEU A 50 0.99 9.31 5.26
C LEU A 50 0.97 10.71 4.62
N ASN A 51 1.98 11.04 3.84
CA ASN A 51 2.10 12.33 3.16
C ASN A 51 1.01 12.52 2.10
N LEU A 52 0.75 11.48 1.28
CA LEU A 52 -0.34 11.53 0.30
C LEU A 52 -1.71 11.64 0.99
N GLY A 53 -1.96 10.83 2.03
CA GLY A 53 -3.20 10.87 2.80
C GLY A 53 -3.47 12.23 3.43
N LYS A 54 -2.43 12.88 4.00
CA LYS A 54 -2.51 14.24 4.55
C LYS A 54 -2.80 15.28 3.47
N ARG A 55 -2.12 15.22 2.32
CA ARG A 55 -2.35 16.12 1.16
C ARG A 55 -3.79 16.02 0.66
N MET A 56 -4.39 14.84 0.74
CA MET A 56 -5.77 14.56 0.37
C MET A 56 -6.79 14.77 1.51
N GLN A 57 -6.34 15.21 2.70
CA GLN A 57 -7.16 15.41 3.89
C GLN A 57 -7.95 14.16 4.32
N MET A 58 -7.39 12.97 4.09
CA MET A 58 -7.99 11.72 4.54
C MET A 58 -7.91 11.58 6.06
N LYS A 59 -8.92 10.95 6.67
CA LYS A 59 -8.91 10.64 8.11
C LYS A 59 -7.78 9.65 8.41
N GLN A 60 -7.17 9.78 9.59
CA GLN A 60 -6.07 8.89 10.01
C GLN A 60 -6.43 7.40 9.95
N ARG A 61 -7.70 7.05 10.23
CA ARG A 61 -8.21 5.68 10.13
C ARG A 61 -8.05 5.13 8.71
N VAL A 62 -8.35 5.92 7.68
CA VAL A 62 -8.16 5.54 6.27
C VAL A 62 -6.69 5.28 5.96
N ILE A 63 -5.80 6.18 6.41
CA ILE A 63 -4.35 6.06 6.21
C ILE A 63 -3.82 4.80 6.90
N ALA A 64 -4.26 4.53 8.13
CA ALA A 64 -3.85 3.35 8.88
C ALA A 64 -4.31 2.05 8.18
N THR A 65 -5.56 2.00 7.71
CA THR A 65 -6.09 0.86 6.95
C THR A 65 -5.31 0.65 5.65
N ALA A 66 -4.95 1.72 4.93
CA ALA A 66 -4.14 1.64 3.72
C ALA A 66 -2.73 1.08 3.99
N ILE A 67 -2.07 1.53 5.06
CA ILE A 67 -0.75 1.01 5.47
C ILE A 67 -0.85 -0.49 5.82
N VAL A 68 -1.91 -0.92 6.49
CA VAL A 68 -2.13 -2.34 6.79
C VAL A 68 -2.31 -3.15 5.51
N TYR A 69 -3.12 -2.71 4.56
CA TYR A 69 -3.27 -3.39 3.25
C TYR A 69 -1.95 -3.50 2.52
N MET A 70 -1.14 -2.44 2.55
CA MET A 70 0.17 -2.44 1.93
C MET A 70 1.14 -3.43 2.59
N ARG A 71 1.21 -3.45 3.92
CA ARG A 71 2.03 -4.40 4.67
C ARG A 71 1.61 -5.84 4.42
N ARG A 72 0.30 -6.11 4.38
CA ARG A 72 -0.27 -7.42 4.07
C ARG A 72 0.09 -7.89 2.66
N PHE A 73 0.02 -7.00 1.67
CA PHE A 73 0.40 -7.32 0.30
C PHE A 73 1.88 -7.72 0.22
N PHE A 74 2.79 -6.92 0.78
CA PHE A 74 4.24 -7.20 0.76
C PHE A 74 4.69 -8.29 1.76
N ALA A 75 3.80 -8.78 2.63
CA ALA A 75 4.08 -9.95 3.45
C ALA A 75 4.05 -11.24 2.62
N LYS A 76 3.22 -11.28 1.56
CA LYS A 76 3.05 -12.45 0.67
C LYS A 76 3.62 -12.23 -0.74
N ASN A 77 4.15 -11.04 -1.05
CA ASN A 77 4.64 -10.67 -2.37
C ASN A 77 5.96 -9.89 -2.28
N SER A 78 6.80 -10.01 -3.31
CA SER A 78 8.06 -9.24 -3.41
C SER A 78 7.80 -7.74 -3.50
N TYR A 79 8.70 -6.91 -2.95
CA TYR A 79 8.67 -5.45 -3.09
C TYR A 79 8.82 -4.97 -4.53
N GLN A 80 9.31 -5.83 -5.43
CA GLN A 80 9.39 -5.55 -6.87
C GLN A 80 8.05 -5.79 -7.60
N ALA A 81 7.08 -6.44 -6.95
CA ALA A 81 5.81 -6.82 -7.59
C ALA A 81 4.95 -5.61 -8.00
N CYS A 82 5.07 -4.48 -7.30
CA CYS A 82 4.32 -3.27 -7.63
C CYS A 82 5.12 -2.01 -7.34
N HIS A 83 5.09 -1.06 -8.29
CA HIS A 83 5.76 0.22 -8.14
C HIS A 83 5.10 1.07 -7.01
N PRO A 84 5.87 1.74 -6.13
CA PRO A 84 5.33 2.54 -5.02
C PRO A 84 4.33 3.62 -5.44
N LEU A 85 4.61 4.35 -6.53
CA LEU A 85 3.70 5.39 -7.05
C LEU A 85 2.37 4.83 -7.61
N LEU A 86 2.28 3.52 -7.81
CA LEU A 86 1.03 2.85 -8.17
C LEU A 86 0.36 2.25 -6.92
N MET A 87 1.16 1.59 -6.08
CA MET A 87 0.69 0.90 -4.87
C MET A 87 0.05 1.86 -3.86
N VAL A 88 0.76 2.93 -3.48
CA VAL A 88 0.33 3.88 -2.46
C VAL A 88 -1.02 4.55 -2.77
N PRO A 89 -1.23 5.17 -3.95
CA PRO A 89 -2.53 5.74 -4.28
C PRO A 89 -3.64 4.69 -4.35
N THR A 90 -3.33 3.47 -4.79
CA THR A 90 -4.31 2.38 -4.89
C THR A 90 -4.80 1.92 -3.52
N VAL A 91 -3.89 1.69 -2.56
CA VAL A 91 -4.31 1.28 -1.21
C VAL A 91 -5.06 2.39 -0.47
N LEU A 92 -4.71 3.67 -0.67
CA LEU A 92 -5.44 4.79 -0.09
C LEU A 92 -6.83 4.93 -0.71
N TYR A 93 -6.93 4.76 -2.04
CA TYR A 93 -8.22 4.76 -2.74
C TYR A 93 -9.12 3.62 -2.24
N LEU A 94 -8.59 2.39 -2.16
CA LEU A 94 -9.32 1.23 -1.66
C LEU A 94 -9.73 1.41 -0.20
N ALA A 95 -8.81 1.80 0.69
CA ALA A 95 -9.11 2.01 2.11
C ALA A 95 -10.16 3.10 2.32
N ASN A 96 -10.14 4.18 1.53
CA ASN A 96 -11.13 5.23 1.64
C ASN A 96 -12.54 4.76 1.25
N LYS A 97 -12.65 3.84 0.28
CA LYS A 97 -13.91 3.16 -0.06
C LYS A 97 -14.41 2.27 1.08
N VAL A 98 -13.51 1.44 1.64
CA VAL A 98 -13.86 0.49 2.72
C VAL A 98 -14.26 1.18 4.02
N GLU A 99 -13.61 2.29 4.35
CA GLU A 99 -13.90 3.06 5.55
C GLU A 99 -15.08 4.03 5.38
N GLU A 100 -15.73 4.05 4.22
CA GLU A 100 -16.89 4.89 3.90
C GLU A 100 -16.64 6.40 4.20
N CYS A 101 -15.40 6.86 4.02
CA CYS A 101 -14.96 8.18 4.48
C CYS A 101 -15.12 9.31 3.45
N GLY A 102 -15.53 9.01 2.22
CA GLY A 102 -15.92 10.02 1.23
C GLY A 102 -15.76 9.57 -0.22
N ASN A 103 -16.34 10.33 -1.15
CA ASN A 103 -16.23 10.08 -2.59
C ASN A 103 -14.97 10.74 -3.16
N THR A 104 -13.87 9.99 -3.24
CA THR A 104 -12.65 10.43 -3.94
C THR A 104 -12.62 9.85 -5.36
N ASN A 105 -12.40 10.70 -6.36
CA ASN A 105 -12.20 10.25 -7.74
C ASN A 105 -10.74 9.84 -7.99
N LEU A 106 -10.52 8.76 -8.74
CA LEU A 106 -9.21 8.30 -9.20
C LEU A 106 -8.35 9.42 -9.80
N LYS A 107 -8.93 10.31 -10.61
CA LYS A 107 -8.19 11.44 -11.21
C LYS A 107 -7.60 12.37 -10.15
N THR A 108 -8.33 12.61 -9.06
CA THR A 108 -7.88 13.44 -7.94
C THR A 108 -6.75 12.75 -7.19
N VAL A 109 -6.89 11.44 -6.90
CA VAL A 109 -5.83 10.64 -6.27
C VAL A 109 -4.54 10.72 -7.08
N ILE A 110 -4.63 10.48 -8.39
CA ILE A 110 -3.49 10.53 -9.32
C ILE A 110 -2.88 11.94 -9.31
N GLY A 111 -3.69 12.99 -9.41
CA GLY A 111 -3.21 14.37 -9.41
C GLY A 111 -2.40 14.72 -8.15
N HIS A 112 -2.89 14.34 -6.96
CA HIS A 112 -2.15 14.56 -5.72
C HIS A 112 -0.89 13.70 -5.62
N MET A 113 -0.93 12.46 -6.10
CA MET A 113 0.25 11.58 -6.15
C MET A 113 1.34 12.15 -7.07
N VAL A 114 0.99 12.57 -8.29
CA VAL A 114 1.92 13.18 -9.24
C VAL A 114 2.53 14.43 -8.64
N LYS A 115 1.70 15.31 -8.05
CA LYS A 115 2.18 16.52 -7.39
C LYS A 115 3.17 16.19 -6.25
N MET A 116 2.85 15.23 -5.40
CA MET A 116 3.75 14.79 -4.33
C MET A 116 5.05 14.19 -4.88
N ALA A 117 4.99 13.39 -5.94
CA ALA A 117 6.17 12.80 -6.55
C ALA A 117 7.13 13.87 -7.10
N LEU A 118 6.59 14.92 -7.72
CA LEU A 118 7.38 16.03 -8.28
C LEU A 118 7.91 17.01 -7.23
N GLU A 119 7.20 17.21 -6.12
CA GLU A 119 7.61 18.16 -5.07
C GLU A 119 8.50 17.53 -4.00
N ASP A 120 8.07 16.39 -3.45
CA ASP A 120 8.72 15.80 -2.27
C ASP A 120 9.72 14.71 -2.64
N TYR A 121 9.51 14.02 -3.78
CA TYR A 121 10.29 12.86 -4.21
C TYR A 121 11.01 13.08 -5.54
N GLN A 122 11.25 14.33 -5.92
CA GLN A 122 11.91 14.70 -7.17
C GLN A 122 13.29 14.01 -7.32
N TYR A 123 14.02 13.87 -6.22
CA TYR A 123 15.34 13.22 -6.19
C TYR A 123 15.30 11.73 -6.51
N LEU A 124 14.14 11.06 -6.35
CA LEU A 124 13.94 9.65 -6.67
C LEU A 124 13.37 9.44 -8.07
N TYR A 125 12.47 10.33 -8.50
CA TYR A 125 11.69 10.14 -9.73
C TYR A 125 12.12 11.02 -10.91
N GLY A 126 12.99 12.01 -10.69
CA GLY A 126 13.53 12.90 -11.73
C GLY A 126 12.48 13.77 -12.44
N ASP A 127 12.95 14.60 -13.38
CA ASP A 127 12.11 15.48 -14.23
C ASP A 127 11.36 14.70 -15.34
N GLN A 128 11.78 13.45 -15.60
CA GLN A 128 11.18 12.57 -16.60
C GLN A 128 10.89 11.21 -15.98
N ARG A 129 9.63 10.77 -16.10
CA ARG A 129 9.06 9.46 -15.68
C ARG A 129 8.40 9.41 -14.30
N VAL A 130 7.63 10.44 -13.92
CA VAL A 130 6.33 10.08 -13.33
C VAL A 130 5.56 9.37 -14.43
N VAL A 131 5.75 8.05 -14.50
CA VAL A 131 5.06 7.14 -15.43
C VAL A 131 3.61 7.59 -15.45
N THR A 132 3.03 7.72 -16.64
CA THR A 132 1.66 8.16 -16.87
C THR A 132 0.70 7.19 -16.16
N VAL A 133 0.50 7.38 -14.85
CA VAL A 133 -0.44 6.59 -14.05
C VAL A 133 -1.82 7.02 -14.47
N GLU A 134 -2.41 6.24 -15.35
CA GLU A 134 -3.80 6.38 -15.75
C GLU A 134 -4.72 5.67 -14.74
N PRO A 135 -6.01 6.08 -14.65
CA PRO A 135 -6.99 5.42 -13.80
C PRO A 135 -7.06 3.90 -13.98
N LYS A 136 -6.86 3.40 -15.21
CA LYS A 136 -6.89 1.95 -15.51
C LYS A 136 -5.81 1.17 -14.75
N HIS A 137 -4.63 1.75 -14.57
CA HIS A 137 -3.53 1.09 -13.84
C HIS A 137 -3.87 0.96 -12.36
N ILE A 138 -4.53 1.97 -11.78
CA ILE A 138 -4.98 1.89 -10.38
C ILE A 138 -6.06 0.82 -10.22
N VAL A 139 -7.01 0.73 -11.15
CA VAL A 139 -8.07 -0.29 -11.10
C VAL A 139 -7.49 -1.70 -11.25
N GLU A 140 -6.52 -1.89 -12.13
CA GLU A 140 -5.82 -3.17 -12.28
C GLU A 140 -5.02 -3.52 -11.01
N CYS A 141 -4.26 -2.56 -10.46
CA CYS A 141 -3.55 -2.76 -9.19
C CYS A 141 -4.52 -3.05 -8.04
N GLU A 142 -5.69 -2.40 -8.02
CA GLU A 142 -6.74 -2.65 -7.04
C GLU A 142 -7.21 -4.10 -7.14
N PHE A 143 -7.45 -4.60 -8.34
CA PHE A 143 -7.84 -5.99 -8.56
C PHE A 143 -6.80 -6.98 -8.00
N TYR A 144 -5.51 -6.79 -8.30
CA TYR A 144 -4.44 -7.62 -7.74
C TYR A 144 -4.34 -7.52 -6.21
N LEU A 145 -4.53 -6.32 -5.66
CA LEU A 145 -4.54 -6.11 -4.21
C LEU A 145 -5.71 -6.83 -3.53
N LEU A 146 -6.89 -6.78 -4.14
CA LEU A 146 -8.05 -7.51 -3.67
C LEU A 146 -7.78 -9.02 -3.72
N GLU A 147 -7.23 -9.56 -4.80
CA GLU A 147 -6.94 -10.98 -4.86
C GLU A 147 -5.94 -11.44 -3.79
N GLY A 148 -4.90 -10.64 -3.52
CA GLY A 148 -3.87 -10.96 -2.53
C GLY A 148 -4.28 -10.73 -1.07
N VAL A 149 -5.14 -9.74 -0.79
CA VAL A 149 -5.52 -9.34 0.58
C VAL A 149 -6.93 -9.81 0.97
N TRP A 150 -7.80 -10.11 0.00
CA TRP A 150 -9.24 -10.32 0.24
C TRP A 150 -9.75 -11.73 -0.03
N LYS A 151 -8.91 -12.69 -0.45
CA LYS A 151 -9.31 -14.12 -0.42
C LYS A 151 -9.75 -14.61 0.97
N GLU A 152 -9.48 -13.82 2.01
CA GLU A 152 -9.69 -14.17 3.42
C GLU A 152 -10.67 -13.23 4.15
N PHE A 153 -11.37 -12.32 3.44
CA PHE A 153 -12.41 -11.45 4.00
C PHE A 153 -13.81 -12.04 3.90
#